data_AF-A0A1V6B3W2-F1
#
_entry.id   AF-A0A1V6B3W2-F1
#
_cell.length_a   1.000
_cell.length_b   1.000
_cell.length_c   1.000
_cell.angle_alpha   90.00
_cell.angle_beta   90.00
_cell.angle_gamma   90.00
#
_symmetry.space_group_name_H-M   'P 1'
#
loop_
_entity.id
_entity.type
_entity.pdbx_description
1 polymer ?
#
loop_
_entity_poly.entity_id
_entity_poly.type
_entity_poly.pdbx_seq_one_letter_code
_entity_poly.pdbx_strand_id
1 'polypeptide(L)'
;MNKHKFDIYLVKGKLGNIRNWMQDHHFPAVLSFILMGIISTVWFLIRVIPKPSRAGYPCMKVAAPFMSGLVVYLLSISGAALAFKRARKNLFRARYLAAGTFMLAALALMLISIPNGVQNINAVPQSKTGPDDGPNQPFGKPQGVYPGRVVWAWNPDATNEKCVTGFDTQDWYWLPQNTNEKVVGKLFRDALLKLTGKSTVAESWDLLFHSFNNGKSKKDKGYSKGEKIFIKINQGTARWVLSQEDKDKGYYFPTTLKPEDQGKKGNLGATETGPYIVLEIVRELVNELGIAQEDIAIGDPMTHTYGHNYDLWFKEFPGIVYTDKFSDKYGRTLITPSEEGLLFYSNKSTPEKLYNIMENADYLINLAHLKPHLSAGISLTAKNHFGSIASPTANHLHKYLIVTRGSKPDNEGYNKYRVFVDLMGSKYLGKNTLLYLVDALFAGGSSETKGPVKYFMPPFNNDWCNSIFISQDQVALESVCYDFLRTEWNGVNKHDASNNSNESNPNWYGVDDYLHQAADPANWPAGIIYDPDNSGKPLGSLGVHEHWNDPVRKQYSRNLGRSTGIELISIPENLVMKSN
;
A
#
# COMPACT_ATOMS: atom_id res chain seq x y z
N MET A 1 21.53 12.47 6.29
CA MET A 1 21.58 13.16 7.60
C MET A 1 21.94 12.15 8.69
N ASN A 2 23.12 12.27 9.32
CA ASN A 2 23.52 11.40 10.42
C ASN A 2 22.53 11.57 11.57
N LYS A 3 21.66 10.57 11.81
CA LYS A 3 20.89 10.50 13.06
C LYS A 3 21.92 10.58 14.18
N HIS A 4 21.80 11.57 15.06
CA HIS A 4 22.53 11.56 16.32
C HIS A 4 22.15 10.25 17.03
N LYS A 5 23.03 9.24 16.94
CA LYS A 5 23.06 8.18 17.94
C LYS A 5 23.10 8.91 19.28
N PHE A 6 22.24 8.52 20.22
CA PHE A 6 22.32 9.04 21.57
C PHE A 6 23.74 8.79 22.08
N ASP A 7 24.54 9.85 22.08
CA ASP A 7 25.89 9.78 22.57
C ASP A 7 25.79 9.96 24.07
N ILE A 8 25.97 8.85 24.78
CA ILE A 8 25.91 8.82 26.24
C ILE A 8 26.88 9.82 26.85
N TYR A 9 27.97 10.19 26.15
CA TYR A 9 28.97 11.17 26.60
C TYR A 9 28.46 12.63 26.53
N LEU A 10 27.42 12.91 25.74
CA LEU A 10 26.81 14.24 25.62
C LEU A 10 25.81 14.56 26.75
N VAL A 11 25.46 13.58 27.61
CA VAL A 11 24.59 13.79 28.77
C VAL A 11 25.29 14.70 29.78
N LYS A 12 24.71 15.89 30.05
CA LYS A 12 25.20 16.88 31.01
C LYS A 12 24.33 16.92 32.29
N GLY A 13 24.83 17.55 33.34
CA GLY A 13 24.11 17.69 34.62
C GLY A 13 24.22 16.46 35.51
N LYS A 14 23.27 16.29 36.45
CA LYS A 14 23.33 15.23 37.49
C LYS A 14 23.52 13.82 36.92
N LEU A 15 22.86 13.50 35.81
CA LEU A 15 22.98 12.19 35.16
C LEU A 15 24.36 11.97 34.51
N GLY A 16 24.95 13.02 33.94
CA GLY A 16 26.32 13.00 33.42
C GLY A 16 27.36 12.83 34.53
N ASN A 17 27.14 13.47 35.68
CA ASN A 17 28.01 13.32 36.86
C ASN A 17 27.98 11.88 37.42
N ILE A 18 26.80 11.26 37.47
CA ILE A 18 26.66 9.85 37.90
C ILE A 18 27.37 8.91 36.92
N ARG A 19 27.22 9.13 35.60
CA ARG A 19 27.94 8.37 34.56
C ARG A 19 29.45 8.45 34.76
N ASN A 20 30.00 9.66 34.85
CA ASN A 20 31.44 9.88 35.01
C ASN A 20 31.94 9.25 36.31
N TRP A 21 31.24 9.44 37.43
CA TRP A 21 31.59 8.82 38.70
C TRP A 21 31.65 7.29 38.61
N MET A 22 30.66 6.65 37.96
CA MET A 22 30.68 5.19 37.75
C MET A 22 31.84 4.72 36.88
N GLN A 23 32.24 5.50 35.87
CA GLN A 23 33.39 5.20 35.02
C GLN A 23 34.71 5.34 35.78
N ASP A 24 34.90 6.46 36.48
CA ASP A 24 36.13 6.77 37.22
C ASP A 24 36.38 5.75 38.35
N HIS A 25 35.32 5.25 38.97
CA HIS A 25 35.39 4.27 40.07
C HIS A 25 35.27 2.81 39.60
N HIS A 26 35.34 2.55 38.28
CA HIS A 26 35.25 1.20 37.70
C HIS A 26 34.05 0.40 38.22
N PHE A 27 32.88 1.05 38.32
CA PHE A 27 31.71 0.46 38.93
C PHE A 27 31.31 -0.83 38.18
N PRO A 28 31.21 -1.98 38.88
CA PRO A 28 31.00 -3.26 38.22
C PRO A 28 29.70 -3.30 37.40
N ALA A 29 29.80 -3.66 36.12
CA ALA A 29 28.64 -3.75 35.21
C ALA A 29 27.56 -4.71 35.75
N VAL A 30 27.96 -5.76 36.47
CA VAL A 30 27.05 -6.70 37.13
C VAL A 30 26.23 -6.02 38.22
N LEU A 31 26.82 -5.14 39.02
CA LEU A 31 26.11 -4.38 40.03
C LEU A 31 25.15 -3.36 39.39
N SER A 32 25.56 -2.71 38.29
CA SER A 32 24.68 -1.83 37.52
C SER A 32 23.47 -2.57 36.98
N PHE A 33 23.67 -3.76 36.40
CA PHE A 33 22.60 -4.61 35.91
C PHE A 33 21.63 -5.03 37.01
N ILE A 34 22.14 -5.46 38.17
CA ILE A 34 21.32 -5.87 39.31
C ILE A 34 20.50 -4.68 39.84
N LEU A 35 21.14 -3.52 40.05
CA LEU A 35 20.45 -2.33 40.56
C LEU A 35 19.38 -1.84 39.58
N MET A 36 19.70 -1.74 38.29
CA MET A 36 18.74 -1.34 37.25
C MET A 36 17.60 -2.35 37.13
N GLY A 37 17.90 -3.65 37.22
CA GLY A 37 16.91 -4.70 37.24
C GLY A 37 15.95 -4.58 38.42
N ILE A 38 16.46 -4.33 39.64
CA ILE A 38 15.64 -4.17 40.85
C ILE A 38 14.74 -2.94 40.72
N ILE A 39 15.31 -1.78 40.36
CA ILE A 39 14.56 -0.54 40.18
C ILE A 39 13.47 -0.73 39.12
N SER A 40 13.82 -1.35 37.99
CA SER A 40 12.87 -1.61 36.90
C SER A 40 11.77 -2.59 37.32
N THR A 41 12.10 -3.61 38.11
CA THR A 41 11.13 -4.58 38.64
C THR A 41 10.15 -3.90 39.59
N VAL A 42 10.64 -3.15 40.57
CA VAL A 42 9.80 -2.42 41.53
C VAL A 42 8.91 -1.41 40.80
N TRP A 43 9.47 -0.63 39.87
CA TRP A 43 8.73 0.34 39.07
C TRP A 43 7.64 -0.31 38.22
N PHE A 44 7.96 -1.43 37.56
CA PHE A 44 7.02 -2.16 36.74
C PHE A 44 5.89 -2.77 37.57
N LEU A 45 6.20 -3.40 38.71
CA LEU A 45 5.19 -3.97 39.60
C LEU A 45 4.23 -2.89 40.14
N ILE A 46 4.77 -1.77 40.65
CA ILE A 46 3.96 -0.65 41.17
C ILE A 46 3.04 -0.04 40.11
N ARG A 47 3.51 0.05 38.86
CA ARG A 47 2.78 0.77 37.81
C ARG A 47 1.83 -0.13 37.01
N VAL A 48 2.21 -1.37 36.77
CA VAL A 48 1.51 -2.29 35.86
C VAL A 48 0.51 -3.18 36.61
N ILE A 49 0.78 -3.64 37.83
CA ILE A 49 -0.19 -4.47 38.59
C ILE A 49 -1.53 -3.74 38.80
N PRO A 50 -1.56 -2.45 39.20
CA PRO A 50 -2.83 -1.75 39.38
C PRO A 50 -3.58 -1.46 38.08
N LYS A 51 -2.89 -1.45 36.93
CA LYS A 51 -3.49 -1.22 35.61
C LYS A 51 -2.62 -1.82 34.50
N PRO A 52 -2.90 -3.08 34.07
CA PRO A 52 -2.05 -3.82 33.14
C PRO A 52 -1.79 -3.13 31.80
N SER A 53 -2.73 -2.30 31.32
CA SER A 53 -2.58 -1.54 30.06
C SER A 53 -1.39 -0.57 30.07
N ARG A 54 -0.84 -0.21 31.23
CA ARG A 54 0.33 0.67 31.36
C ARG A 54 1.64 0.04 30.88
N ALA A 55 1.68 -1.28 30.70
CA ALA A 55 2.84 -1.97 30.12
C ALA A 55 3.22 -1.43 28.72
N GLY A 56 2.24 -0.87 27.99
CA GLY A 56 2.48 -0.26 26.67
C GLY A 56 3.16 1.11 26.68
N TYR A 57 3.33 1.76 27.85
CA TYR A 57 3.91 3.10 27.92
C TYR A 57 5.41 3.12 27.59
N PRO A 58 5.94 4.19 26.97
CA PRO A 58 7.36 4.27 26.58
C PRO A 58 8.34 3.98 27.72
N CYS A 59 8.07 4.50 28.92
CA CYS A 59 8.92 4.24 30.09
C CYS A 59 8.86 2.78 30.58
N MET A 60 7.74 2.08 30.37
CA MET A 60 7.61 0.65 30.69
C MET A 60 8.30 -0.22 29.65
N LYS A 61 8.27 0.18 28.38
CA LYS A 61 9.04 -0.49 27.31
C LYS A 61 10.55 -0.44 27.55
N VAL A 62 11.05 0.63 28.17
CA VAL A 62 12.47 0.73 28.58
C VAL A 62 12.77 -0.12 29.82
N ALA A 63 11.86 -0.15 30.82
CA ALA A 63 12.07 -0.91 32.05
C ALA A 63 11.93 -2.43 31.89
N ALA A 64 11.05 -2.89 30.98
CA ALA A 64 10.71 -4.30 30.84
C ALA A 64 11.91 -5.23 30.54
N PRO A 65 12.85 -4.88 29.64
CA PRO A 65 14.04 -5.70 29.38
C PRO A 65 14.98 -5.86 30.59
N PHE A 66 15.14 -4.82 31.42
CA PHE A 66 16.01 -4.88 32.60
C PHE A 66 15.39 -5.74 33.71
N MET A 67 14.08 -5.62 33.91
CA MET A 67 13.35 -6.47 34.84
C MET A 67 13.37 -7.94 34.39
N SER A 68 13.00 -8.22 33.13
CA SER A 68 12.95 -9.60 32.64
C SER A 68 14.33 -10.25 32.66
N GLY A 69 15.38 -9.50 32.31
CA GLY A 69 16.77 -9.94 32.46
C GLY A 69 17.12 -10.34 33.89
N LEU A 70 16.79 -9.52 34.89
CA LEU A 70 17.05 -9.84 36.29
C LEU A 70 16.26 -11.07 36.76
N VAL A 71 14.99 -11.17 36.40
CA VAL A 71 14.14 -12.31 36.78
C VAL A 71 14.70 -13.61 36.20
N VAL A 72 15.07 -13.61 34.92
CA VAL A 72 15.69 -14.78 34.27
C VAL A 72 17.02 -15.14 34.95
N TYR A 73 17.86 -14.16 35.27
CA TYR A 73 19.13 -14.36 35.98
C TYR A 73 18.95 -14.99 37.38
N LEU A 74 17.97 -14.53 38.15
CA LEU A 74 17.69 -15.10 39.49
C LEU A 74 17.11 -16.51 39.40
N LEU A 75 16.21 -16.75 38.43
CA LEU A 75 15.64 -18.07 38.18
C LEU A 75 16.68 -19.07 37.67
N SER A 76 17.63 -18.62 36.85
CA SER A 76 18.68 -19.47 36.32
C SER A 76 19.69 -19.87 37.40
N ILE A 77 20.10 -18.96 38.27
CA ILE A 77 20.98 -19.28 39.42
C ILE A 77 20.27 -20.22 40.40
N SER A 78 19.04 -19.89 40.78
CA SER A 78 18.27 -20.70 41.75
C SER A 78 17.96 -22.08 41.20
N GLY A 79 17.60 -22.16 39.91
CA GLY A 79 17.37 -23.41 39.19
C GLY A 79 18.64 -24.25 39.07
N ALA A 80 19.79 -23.64 38.76
CA ALA A 80 21.07 -24.32 38.70
C ALA A 80 21.47 -24.90 40.06
N ALA A 81 21.30 -24.15 41.15
CA ALA A 81 21.57 -24.62 42.51
C ALA A 81 20.67 -25.81 42.90
N LEU A 82 19.38 -25.76 42.58
CA LEU A 82 18.43 -26.85 42.82
C LEU A 82 18.75 -28.09 41.98
N ALA A 83 19.09 -27.91 40.70
CA ALA A 83 19.50 -28.97 39.80
C ALA A 83 20.79 -29.63 40.30
N PHE A 84 21.78 -28.85 40.74
CA PHE A 84 23.02 -29.37 41.33
C PHE A 84 22.77 -30.16 42.63
N LYS A 85 21.89 -29.66 43.51
CA LYS A 85 21.48 -30.38 44.73
C LYS A 85 20.79 -31.72 44.41
N ARG A 86 19.96 -31.76 43.36
CA ARG A 86 19.30 -32.98 42.88
C ARG A 86 20.28 -33.94 42.19
N ALA A 87 21.23 -33.44 41.41
CA ALA A 87 22.29 -34.24 40.81
C ALA A 87 23.12 -34.96 41.89
N ARG A 88 23.58 -34.21 42.90
CA ARG A 88 24.34 -34.75 44.05
C ARG A 88 23.55 -35.82 44.81
N LYS A 89 22.25 -35.58 45.09
CA LYS A 89 21.39 -36.55 45.78
C LYS A 89 21.18 -37.83 44.97
N ASN A 90 21.04 -37.74 43.65
CA ASN A 90 20.90 -38.91 42.78
C ASN A 90 22.21 -39.68 42.60
N LEU A 91 23.35 -38.99 42.62
CA LEU A 91 24.68 -39.60 42.61
C LEU A 91 24.89 -40.48 43.85
N PHE A 92 24.57 -39.98 45.05
CA PHE A 92 24.62 -40.77 46.30
C PHE A 92 23.62 -41.94 46.33
N ARG A 93 22.60 -41.94 45.48
CA ARG A 93 21.61 -43.01 45.34
C ARG A 93 21.92 -43.97 44.18
N ALA A 94 23.11 -43.88 43.59
CA ALA A 94 23.54 -44.65 42.41
C ALA A 94 22.60 -44.53 41.19
N ARG A 95 21.82 -43.44 41.09
CA ARG A 95 20.92 -43.17 39.96
C ARG A 95 21.63 -42.29 38.93
N TYR A 96 22.62 -42.86 38.25
CA TYR A 96 23.55 -42.11 37.40
C TYR A 96 22.89 -41.37 36.22
N LEU A 97 21.88 -41.96 35.58
CA LEU A 97 21.12 -41.30 34.50
C LEU A 97 20.35 -40.05 35.00
N ALA A 98 19.72 -40.15 36.17
CA ALA A 98 19.05 -39.02 36.81
C ALA A 98 20.06 -37.96 37.28
N ALA A 99 21.24 -38.36 37.76
CA ALA A 99 22.30 -37.43 38.13
C ALA A 99 22.82 -36.67 36.90
N GLY A 100 23.06 -37.36 35.79
CA GLY A 100 23.52 -36.77 34.53
C GLY A 100 22.54 -35.76 33.93
N THR A 101 21.24 -36.08 33.91
CA THR A 101 20.20 -35.16 33.43
C THR A 101 20.10 -33.87 34.26
N PHE A 102 20.15 -33.97 35.59
CA PHE A 102 20.18 -32.79 36.45
C PHE A 102 21.48 -31.98 36.32
N MET A 103 22.61 -32.65 36.01
CA MET A 103 23.89 -31.96 35.78
C MET A 103 23.89 -31.18 34.47
N LEU A 104 23.33 -31.74 33.39
CA LEU A 104 23.11 -31.04 32.12
C LEU A 104 22.16 -29.85 32.27
N ALA A 105 21.08 -30.01 33.05
CA ALA A 105 20.16 -28.92 33.36
C ALA A 105 20.85 -27.79 34.15
N ALA A 106 21.70 -28.13 35.12
CA ALA A 106 22.48 -27.15 35.88
C ALA A 106 23.48 -26.38 34.99
N LEU A 107 24.16 -27.08 34.07
CA LEU A 107 25.06 -26.49 33.08
C LEU A 107 24.32 -25.53 32.13
N ALA A 108 23.16 -25.94 31.60
CA ALA A 108 22.35 -25.08 30.74
C ALA A 108 21.88 -23.80 31.45
N LEU A 109 21.45 -23.91 32.71
CA LEU A 109 21.03 -22.75 33.51
C LEU A 109 22.23 -21.86 33.91
N MET A 110 23.41 -22.44 34.14
CA MET A 110 24.63 -21.66 34.38
C MET A 110 25.06 -20.89 33.13
N LEU A 111 24.97 -21.48 31.94
CA LEU A 111 25.26 -20.77 30.67
C LEU A 111 24.34 -19.56 30.45
N ILE A 112 23.08 -19.64 30.87
CA ILE A 112 22.13 -18.51 30.85
C ILE A 112 22.50 -17.43 31.89
N SER A 113 23.21 -17.81 32.97
CA SER A 113 23.57 -16.92 34.08
C SER A 113 24.90 -16.18 33.90
N ILE A 114 25.69 -16.50 32.86
CA ILE A 114 26.97 -15.82 32.61
C ILE A 114 26.67 -14.48 31.92
N PRO A 115 26.91 -13.32 32.57
CA PRO A 115 26.87 -12.05 31.88
C PRO A 115 28.06 -12.01 30.93
N ASN A 116 27.84 -12.31 29.65
CA ASN A 116 28.87 -12.15 28.64
C ASN A 116 29.34 -10.70 28.66
N GLY A 117 30.64 -10.51 28.94
CA GLY A 117 31.29 -9.23 29.00
C GLY A 117 30.97 -8.40 27.76
N VAL A 118 30.67 -7.12 28.03
CA VAL A 118 30.54 -6.03 27.06
C VAL A 118 31.59 -6.19 25.97
N GLN A 119 31.20 -6.59 24.75
CA GLN A 119 31.90 -6.28 23.49
C GLN A 119 31.11 -6.69 22.22
N ASN A 120 30.01 -7.44 22.29
CA ASN A 120 29.15 -7.65 21.10
C ASN A 120 27.66 -7.76 21.45
N ILE A 121 27.09 -6.71 22.06
CA ILE A 121 25.67 -6.44 21.85
C ILE A 121 25.59 -5.74 20.49
N ASN A 122 25.69 -6.51 19.41
CA ASN A 122 25.07 -6.08 18.18
C ASN A 122 23.58 -6.01 18.52
N ALA A 123 23.07 -4.80 18.76
CA ALA A 123 21.66 -4.56 18.62
C ALA A 123 21.28 -5.20 17.29
N VAL A 124 20.42 -6.23 17.30
CA VAL A 124 19.76 -6.71 16.09
C VAL A 124 19.31 -5.42 15.39
N PRO A 125 19.82 -5.08 14.19
CA PRO A 125 19.44 -3.83 13.57
C PRO A 125 17.93 -3.86 13.53
N GLN A 126 17.31 -2.93 14.26
CA GLN A 126 15.86 -2.81 14.24
C GLN A 126 15.53 -2.60 12.77
N SER A 127 14.89 -3.59 12.14
CA SER A 127 14.45 -3.45 10.75
C SER A 127 13.67 -2.16 10.69
N LYS A 128 14.13 -1.21 9.88
CA LYS A 128 13.36 -0.01 9.63
C LYS A 128 12.02 -0.44 9.02
N THR A 129 10.96 0.30 9.31
CA THR A 129 9.61 0.03 8.80
C THR A 129 8.91 1.36 8.58
N GLY A 130 8.07 1.43 7.55
CA GLY A 130 7.32 2.61 7.18
C GLY A 130 8.21 3.73 6.61
N PRO A 131 7.62 4.94 6.46
CA PRO A 131 8.31 6.08 5.89
C PRO A 131 9.45 6.60 6.79
N ASP A 132 10.51 7.14 6.17
CA ASP A 132 11.62 7.80 6.91
C ASP A 132 11.27 9.24 7.31
N ASP A 133 10.35 9.89 6.59
CA ASP A 133 9.88 11.24 6.86
C ASP A 133 8.73 11.28 7.88
N GLY A 134 8.59 12.44 8.50
CA GLY A 134 7.59 12.69 9.53
C GLY A 134 6.25 13.16 8.94
N PRO A 135 5.21 13.22 9.77
CA PRO A 135 3.94 13.80 9.35
C PRO A 135 4.09 15.23 8.86
N ASN A 136 3.28 15.58 7.85
CA ASN A 136 3.10 16.92 7.32
C ASN A 136 4.42 17.62 6.92
N GLN A 137 5.27 16.93 6.16
CA GLN A 137 6.49 17.48 5.55
C GLN A 137 6.35 17.51 4.02
N PRO A 138 5.57 18.45 3.45
CA PRO A 138 5.26 18.45 2.02
C PRO A 138 6.47 18.82 1.17
N PHE A 139 6.67 18.06 0.09
CA PHE A 139 7.63 18.38 -0.96
C PHE A 139 7.13 17.94 -2.34
N GLY A 140 7.77 18.47 -3.39
CA GLY A 140 7.24 18.44 -4.75
C GLY A 140 6.28 19.61 -5.05
N LYS A 141 5.67 19.58 -6.24
CA LYS A 141 4.80 20.64 -6.76
C LYS A 141 3.39 20.09 -6.96
N PRO A 142 2.42 20.52 -6.14
CA PRO A 142 1.05 20.02 -6.23
C PRO A 142 0.41 20.34 -7.59
N GLN A 143 -0.42 19.43 -8.11
CA GLN A 143 -1.05 19.48 -9.44
C GLN A 143 -2.58 19.48 -9.38
N GLY A 144 -3.22 19.78 -10.52
CA GLY A 144 -4.69 19.73 -10.68
C GLY A 144 -5.39 21.07 -10.46
N VAL A 145 -6.71 21.08 -10.70
CA VAL A 145 -7.59 22.27 -10.53
C VAL A 145 -7.38 22.93 -9.16
N TYR A 146 -7.41 22.12 -8.10
CA TYR A 146 -6.99 22.51 -6.77
C TYR A 146 -5.70 21.76 -6.45
N PRO A 147 -4.54 22.44 -6.48
CA PRO A 147 -3.25 21.76 -6.40
C PRO A 147 -3.13 20.80 -5.21
N GLY A 148 -2.89 19.51 -5.45
CA GLY A 148 -2.66 18.51 -4.38
C GLY A 148 -3.93 18.08 -3.64
N ARG A 149 -5.12 18.40 -4.18
CA ARG A 149 -6.39 17.95 -3.61
C ARG A 149 -6.65 16.49 -3.93
N VAL A 150 -6.98 15.73 -2.91
CA VAL A 150 -7.53 14.37 -3.00
C VAL A 150 -8.90 14.37 -2.36
N VAL A 151 -9.88 13.75 -3.01
CA VAL A 151 -11.21 13.55 -2.44
C VAL A 151 -11.38 12.08 -2.07
N TRP A 152 -11.82 11.83 -0.84
CA TRP A 152 -12.22 10.53 -0.33
C TRP A 152 -13.71 10.54 -0.05
N ALA A 153 -14.49 9.81 -0.85
CA ALA A 153 -15.92 9.64 -0.64
C ALA A 153 -16.20 8.27 -0.03
N TRP A 154 -16.97 8.24 1.06
CA TRP A 154 -17.32 7.04 1.81
C TRP A 154 -18.81 7.02 2.11
N ASN A 155 -19.46 5.88 1.84
CA ASN A 155 -20.83 5.64 2.27
C ASN A 155 -21.02 4.15 2.56
N PRO A 156 -21.33 3.74 3.81
CA PRO A 156 -21.48 2.33 4.18
C PRO A 156 -22.60 1.61 3.41
N ASP A 157 -23.57 2.36 2.85
CA ASP A 157 -24.66 1.79 2.04
C ASP A 157 -24.23 1.45 0.60
N ALA A 158 -22.97 1.72 0.22
CA ALA A 158 -22.47 1.46 -1.12
C ALA A 158 -22.30 -0.04 -1.41
N THR A 159 -22.01 -0.83 -0.39
CA THR A 159 -21.82 -2.28 -0.50
C THR A 159 -22.70 -3.05 0.48
N ASN A 160 -22.97 -4.30 0.17
CA ASN A 160 -23.63 -5.21 1.09
C ASN A 160 -22.63 -5.70 2.15
N GLU A 161 -22.77 -5.24 3.40
CA GLU A 161 -21.95 -5.69 4.54
C GLU A 161 -21.96 -7.23 4.72
N LYS A 162 -23.00 -7.92 4.23
CA LYS A 162 -23.18 -9.37 4.36
C LYS A 162 -22.63 -10.17 3.18
N CYS A 163 -22.09 -9.50 2.16
CA CYS A 163 -21.42 -10.19 1.06
C CYS A 163 -20.38 -11.17 1.61
N VAL A 164 -20.40 -12.41 1.14
CA VAL A 164 -19.37 -13.41 1.48
C VAL A 164 -18.70 -13.83 0.17
N THR A 165 -17.87 -12.96 -0.38
CA THR A 165 -17.27 -13.19 -1.70
C THR A 165 -16.23 -14.30 -1.69
N GLY A 166 -16.32 -15.20 -2.65
CA GLY A 166 -15.38 -16.29 -2.85
C GLY A 166 -15.90 -17.36 -3.79
N PHE A 167 -15.00 -18.23 -4.24
CA PHE A 167 -15.36 -19.31 -5.16
C PHE A 167 -16.37 -20.31 -4.57
N ASP A 168 -16.28 -20.62 -3.28
CA ASP A 168 -17.20 -21.61 -2.69
C ASP A 168 -18.62 -21.06 -2.49
N THR A 169 -18.73 -19.77 -2.22
CA THR A 169 -20.01 -19.09 -2.00
C THR A 169 -20.64 -18.61 -3.29
N GLN A 170 -19.83 -18.34 -4.32
CA GLN A 170 -20.22 -17.72 -5.60
C GLN A 170 -20.91 -16.35 -5.42
N ASP A 171 -20.84 -15.77 -4.22
CA ASP A 171 -21.46 -14.49 -3.86
C ASP A 171 -20.46 -13.34 -4.11
N TRP A 172 -20.04 -13.21 -5.36
CA TRP A 172 -18.96 -12.29 -5.73
C TRP A 172 -19.27 -10.82 -5.44
N TYR A 173 -18.25 -10.06 -5.05
CA TYR A 173 -18.40 -8.64 -4.68
C TYR A 173 -18.94 -7.75 -5.82
N TRP A 174 -18.70 -8.13 -7.07
CA TRP A 174 -19.18 -7.40 -8.26
C TRP A 174 -20.65 -7.67 -8.61
N LEU A 175 -21.32 -8.60 -7.92
CA LEU A 175 -22.73 -8.93 -8.23
C LEU A 175 -23.67 -7.78 -7.82
N PRO A 176 -24.81 -7.60 -8.54
CA PRO A 176 -25.77 -6.53 -8.25
C PRO A 176 -26.32 -6.51 -6.83
N GLN A 177 -26.50 -7.67 -6.20
CA GLN A 177 -26.95 -7.71 -4.81
C GLN A 177 -25.91 -7.21 -3.80
N ASN A 178 -24.63 -7.12 -4.20
CA ASN A 178 -23.52 -6.76 -3.32
C ASN A 178 -23.05 -5.32 -3.48
N THR A 179 -23.48 -4.62 -4.52
CA THR A 179 -23.14 -3.22 -4.75
C THR A 179 -24.39 -2.40 -5.05
N ASN A 180 -24.60 -1.34 -4.26
CA ASN A 180 -25.71 -0.42 -4.50
C ASN A 180 -25.31 0.62 -5.56
N GLU A 181 -25.65 0.32 -6.80
CA GLU A 181 -25.34 1.14 -7.98
C GLU A 181 -25.69 2.63 -7.80
N LYS A 182 -26.86 2.95 -7.24
CA LYS A 182 -27.29 4.35 -7.05
C LYS A 182 -26.42 5.09 -6.04
N VAL A 183 -26.03 4.42 -4.96
CA VAL A 183 -25.15 4.99 -3.94
C VAL A 183 -23.73 5.16 -4.49
N VAL A 184 -23.21 4.18 -5.23
CA VAL A 184 -21.91 4.28 -5.89
C VAL A 184 -21.88 5.41 -6.91
N GLY A 185 -22.94 5.55 -7.72
CA GLY A 185 -23.05 6.65 -8.67
C GLY A 185 -23.03 8.02 -7.97
N LYS A 186 -23.78 8.15 -6.86
CA LYS A 186 -23.76 9.36 -6.04
C LYS A 186 -22.38 9.63 -5.42
N LEU A 187 -21.69 8.59 -4.92
CA LEU A 187 -20.33 8.73 -4.35
C LEU A 187 -19.36 9.31 -5.39
N PHE A 188 -19.37 8.77 -6.61
CA PHE A 188 -18.50 9.27 -7.68
C PHE A 188 -18.86 10.70 -8.06
N ARG A 189 -20.15 10.98 -8.30
CA ARG A 189 -20.65 12.32 -8.63
C ARG A 189 -20.25 13.35 -7.57
N ASP A 190 -20.56 13.09 -6.31
CA ASP A 190 -20.22 14.01 -5.21
C ASP A 190 -18.70 14.22 -5.09
N ALA A 191 -17.91 13.15 -5.28
CA ALA A 191 -16.46 13.23 -5.26
C ALA A 191 -15.94 14.16 -6.35
N LEU A 192 -16.46 14.01 -7.58
CA LEU A 192 -16.10 14.85 -8.72
C LEU A 192 -16.43 16.32 -8.47
N LEU A 193 -17.64 16.62 -7.98
CA LEU A 193 -18.06 17.98 -7.62
C LEU A 193 -17.14 18.58 -6.55
N LYS A 194 -16.74 17.80 -5.53
CA LYS A 194 -15.81 18.27 -4.49
C LYS A 194 -14.38 18.44 -5.01
N LEU A 195 -13.93 17.61 -5.95
CA LEU A 195 -12.61 17.72 -6.54
C LEU A 195 -12.48 19.04 -7.31
N THR A 196 -13.50 19.41 -8.07
CA THR A 196 -13.53 20.58 -8.95
C THR A 196 -14.14 21.84 -8.31
N GLY A 197 -14.79 21.70 -7.16
CA GLY A 197 -15.53 22.79 -6.50
C GLY A 197 -16.70 23.33 -7.33
N LYS A 198 -17.15 22.60 -8.36
CA LYS A 198 -18.28 23.00 -9.21
C LYS A 198 -19.59 22.42 -8.67
N SER A 199 -20.71 22.97 -9.15
CA SER A 199 -22.05 22.58 -8.71
C SER A 199 -22.70 21.56 -9.63
N THR A 200 -22.17 21.38 -10.84
CA THR A 200 -22.68 20.43 -11.84
C THR A 200 -21.59 19.49 -12.35
N VAL A 201 -22.00 18.33 -12.84
CA VAL A 201 -21.10 17.31 -13.40
C VAL A 201 -20.45 17.81 -14.69
N ALA A 202 -21.23 18.40 -15.60
CA ALA A 202 -20.74 18.94 -16.86
C ALA A 202 -19.64 20.01 -16.64
N GLU A 203 -19.87 20.98 -15.76
CA GLU A 203 -18.86 22.00 -15.42
C GLU A 203 -17.63 21.41 -14.74
N SER A 204 -17.80 20.32 -13.97
CA SER A 204 -16.68 19.64 -13.32
C SER A 204 -15.77 19.00 -14.35
N TRP A 205 -16.32 18.19 -15.24
CA TRP A 205 -15.53 17.54 -16.29
C TRP A 205 -14.89 18.55 -17.23
N ASP A 206 -15.62 19.57 -17.68
CA ASP A 206 -15.07 20.63 -18.53
C ASP A 206 -13.85 21.29 -17.88
N LEU A 207 -13.94 21.61 -16.58
CA LEU A 207 -12.83 22.16 -15.82
C LEU A 207 -11.65 21.18 -15.71
N LEU A 208 -11.90 19.88 -15.53
CA LEU A 208 -10.83 18.88 -15.53
C LEU A 208 -10.08 18.86 -16.86
N PHE A 209 -10.79 18.89 -17.99
CA PHE A 209 -10.19 18.95 -19.33
C PHE A 209 -9.37 20.23 -19.53
N HIS A 210 -9.93 21.38 -19.19
CA HIS A 210 -9.23 22.67 -19.25
C HIS A 210 -7.93 22.65 -18.42
N SER A 211 -8.00 22.22 -17.17
CA SER A 211 -6.86 22.06 -16.26
C SER A 211 -5.79 21.13 -16.84
N PHE A 212 -6.21 19.97 -17.32
CA PHE A 212 -5.30 18.96 -17.88
C PHE A 212 -4.65 19.44 -19.17
N ASN A 213 -5.42 20.03 -20.11
CA ASN A 213 -4.89 20.51 -21.38
C ASN A 213 -3.94 21.70 -21.21
N ASN A 214 -4.19 22.55 -20.21
CA ASN A 214 -3.25 23.60 -19.84
C ASN A 214 -1.95 23.00 -19.28
N GLY A 215 -2.03 21.95 -18.47
CA GLY A 215 -0.87 21.20 -17.97
C GLY A 215 -0.06 20.53 -19.09
N LYS A 216 -0.74 19.68 -19.90
CA LYS A 216 -0.18 18.81 -20.94
C LYS A 216 0.33 19.59 -22.16
N SER A 217 -0.43 20.57 -22.64
CA SER A 217 -0.19 21.22 -23.93
C SER A 217 -0.09 22.75 -23.89
N LYS A 218 -0.19 23.37 -22.70
CA LYS A 218 -0.23 24.83 -22.50
C LYS A 218 -1.40 25.50 -23.23
N LYS A 219 -2.51 24.77 -23.40
CA LYS A 219 -3.75 25.25 -24.02
C LYS A 219 -4.89 25.12 -23.03
N ASP A 220 -5.50 26.24 -22.68
CA ASP A 220 -6.70 26.28 -21.86
C ASP A 220 -7.93 25.96 -22.73
N LYS A 221 -8.19 24.66 -22.92
CA LYS A 221 -9.32 24.16 -23.72
C LYS A 221 -9.97 22.94 -23.08
N GLY A 222 -11.28 22.84 -23.19
CA GLY A 222 -12.05 21.64 -22.84
C GLY A 222 -11.86 20.51 -23.85
N TYR A 223 -12.69 19.47 -23.69
CA TYR A 223 -12.78 18.35 -24.63
C TYR A 223 -13.18 18.84 -26.03
N SER A 224 -12.57 18.27 -27.06
CA SER A 224 -12.95 18.48 -28.47
C SER A 224 -13.53 17.20 -29.06
N LYS A 225 -14.64 17.31 -29.79
CA LYS A 225 -15.32 16.15 -30.40
C LYS A 225 -14.35 15.30 -31.23
N GLY A 226 -14.36 13.99 -30.99
CA GLY A 226 -13.48 13.03 -31.66
C GLY A 226 -12.18 12.73 -30.92
N GLU A 227 -11.84 13.50 -29.88
CA GLU A 227 -10.72 13.15 -28.99
C GLU A 227 -11.03 11.85 -28.23
N LYS A 228 -10.03 11.00 -28.06
CA LYS A 228 -10.19 9.62 -27.55
C LYS A 228 -9.89 9.51 -26.06
N ILE A 229 -10.77 8.83 -25.33
CA ILE A 229 -10.63 8.56 -23.90
C ILE A 229 -10.44 7.05 -23.70
N PHE A 230 -9.36 6.66 -23.02
CA PHE A 230 -9.18 5.28 -22.58
C PHE A 230 -9.31 5.17 -21.05
N ILE A 231 -10.29 4.40 -20.59
CA ILE A 231 -10.51 4.06 -19.19
C ILE A 231 -9.74 2.78 -18.88
N LYS A 232 -8.58 2.95 -18.25
CA LYS A 232 -7.72 1.84 -17.81
C LYS A 232 -8.20 1.32 -16.45
N ILE A 233 -8.76 0.10 -16.45
CA ILE A 233 -9.23 -0.60 -15.24
C ILE A 233 -8.11 -1.49 -14.64
N ASN A 234 -8.25 -1.96 -13.40
CA ASN A 234 -7.37 -2.96 -12.80
C ASN A 234 -7.96 -4.37 -12.94
N GLN A 235 -7.48 -5.18 -13.90
CA GLN A 235 -7.97 -6.56 -14.12
C GLN A 235 -6.85 -7.56 -14.49
N GLY A 236 -5.59 -7.15 -14.37
CA GLY A 236 -4.43 -7.97 -14.76
C GLY A 236 -4.04 -9.09 -13.77
N THR A 237 -4.63 -9.16 -12.59
CA THR A 237 -4.22 -10.06 -11.50
C THR A 237 -4.68 -11.49 -11.75
N ALA A 238 -5.96 -11.65 -12.10
CA ALA A 238 -6.57 -12.96 -12.35
C ALA A 238 -6.45 -13.41 -13.81
N ARG A 239 -5.61 -12.77 -14.63
CA ARG A 239 -5.55 -12.99 -16.10
C ARG A 239 -5.35 -14.43 -16.58
N TRP A 240 -4.83 -15.31 -15.73
CA TRP A 240 -4.46 -16.70 -16.04
C TRP A 240 -5.42 -17.74 -15.46
N VAL A 241 -6.48 -17.32 -14.76
CA VAL A 241 -7.38 -18.24 -14.05
C VAL A 241 -8.41 -18.90 -14.98
N LEU A 242 -8.77 -18.26 -16.09
CA LEU A 242 -9.77 -18.76 -17.02
C LEU A 242 -9.23 -19.94 -17.85
N SER A 243 -9.96 -21.05 -17.84
CA SER A 243 -9.74 -22.18 -18.76
C SER A 243 -10.17 -21.80 -20.20
N GLN A 244 -9.86 -22.66 -21.17
CA GLN A 244 -10.36 -22.44 -22.54
C GLN A 244 -11.89 -22.48 -22.60
N GLU A 245 -12.52 -23.36 -21.82
CA GLU A 245 -13.98 -23.47 -21.73
C GLU A 245 -14.62 -22.18 -21.19
N ASP A 246 -14.01 -21.54 -20.19
CA ASP A 246 -14.49 -20.27 -19.66
C ASP A 246 -14.37 -19.14 -20.68
N LYS A 247 -13.29 -19.13 -21.47
CA LYS A 247 -13.09 -18.20 -22.57
C LYS A 247 -14.13 -18.40 -23.66
N ASP A 248 -14.44 -19.66 -24.00
CA ASP A 248 -15.48 -20.02 -24.97
C ASP A 248 -16.92 -19.75 -24.47
N LYS A 249 -17.06 -19.41 -23.19
CA LYS A 249 -18.33 -18.99 -22.57
C LYS A 249 -18.42 -17.47 -22.36
N GLY A 250 -17.52 -16.67 -22.93
CA GLY A 250 -17.57 -15.21 -22.83
C GLY A 250 -16.76 -14.60 -21.69
N TYR A 251 -15.74 -15.32 -21.22
CA TYR A 251 -14.78 -14.85 -20.20
C TYR A 251 -15.39 -14.63 -18.81
N TYR A 252 -16.38 -15.44 -18.42
CA TYR A 252 -16.90 -15.42 -17.05
C TYR A 252 -16.05 -16.30 -16.14
N PHE A 253 -16.15 -16.04 -14.84
CA PHE A 253 -15.54 -16.91 -13.86
C PHE A 253 -16.28 -18.25 -13.84
N PRO A 254 -15.55 -19.38 -13.74
CA PRO A 254 -16.18 -20.69 -13.64
C PRO A 254 -17.00 -20.81 -12.35
N THR A 255 -18.07 -21.59 -12.40
CA THR A 255 -18.84 -22.01 -11.21
C THR A 255 -18.37 -23.36 -10.66
N THR A 256 -17.61 -24.12 -11.45
CA THR A 256 -17.02 -25.40 -11.05
C THR A 256 -15.58 -25.49 -11.56
N LEU A 257 -14.71 -26.19 -10.82
CA LEU A 257 -13.32 -26.40 -11.21
C LEU A 257 -13.06 -27.89 -11.44
N LYS A 258 -12.38 -28.19 -12.54
CA LYS A 258 -11.83 -29.53 -12.79
C LYS A 258 -10.75 -29.85 -11.76
N PRO A 259 -10.48 -31.13 -11.43
CA PRO A 259 -9.47 -31.51 -10.44
C PRO A 259 -8.10 -30.84 -10.67
N GLU A 260 -7.67 -30.74 -11.93
CA GLU A 260 -6.43 -30.08 -12.36
C GLU A 260 -6.41 -28.57 -12.15
N ASP A 261 -7.57 -27.93 -12.07
CA ASP A 261 -7.72 -26.47 -11.91
C ASP A 261 -7.97 -26.04 -10.46
N GLN A 262 -8.07 -26.98 -9.51
CA GLN A 262 -8.33 -26.67 -8.09
C GLN A 262 -7.29 -25.72 -7.48
N GLY A 263 -6.04 -25.75 -7.96
CA GLY A 263 -4.99 -24.82 -7.53
C GLY A 263 -5.24 -23.35 -7.89
N LYS A 264 -6.13 -23.08 -8.86
CA LYS A 264 -6.50 -21.72 -9.29
C LYS A 264 -7.50 -21.07 -8.36
N LYS A 265 -8.22 -21.86 -7.55
CA LYS A 265 -9.32 -21.42 -6.68
C LYS A 265 -8.98 -20.19 -5.84
N GLY A 266 -7.80 -20.16 -5.22
CA GLY A 266 -7.38 -19.03 -4.37
C GLY A 266 -7.08 -17.73 -5.11
N ASN A 267 -7.08 -17.74 -6.44
CA ASN A 267 -6.91 -16.57 -7.31
C ASN A 267 -8.22 -16.18 -8.01
N LEU A 268 -9.24 -17.06 -7.96
CA LEU A 268 -10.60 -16.74 -8.38
C LEU A 268 -11.22 -15.88 -7.29
N GLY A 269 -11.36 -14.59 -7.59
CA GLY A 269 -11.80 -13.59 -6.64
C GLY A 269 -10.73 -12.62 -6.21
N ALA A 270 -9.57 -12.56 -6.90
CA ALA A 270 -8.65 -11.45 -6.74
C ALA A 270 -9.40 -10.12 -6.82
N THR A 271 -9.05 -9.19 -5.94
CA THR A 271 -9.75 -7.92 -5.85
C THR A 271 -9.30 -7.00 -6.98
N GLU A 272 -10.24 -6.70 -7.88
CA GLU A 272 -10.06 -6.03 -9.15
C GLU A 272 -11.22 -5.05 -9.36
N THR A 273 -11.11 -4.21 -10.40
CA THR A 273 -12.12 -3.19 -10.67
C THR A 273 -13.48 -3.82 -10.94
N GLY A 274 -14.46 -3.48 -10.10
CA GLY A 274 -15.85 -3.84 -10.31
C GLY A 274 -16.54 -2.96 -11.36
N PRO A 275 -17.76 -3.31 -11.78
CA PRO A 275 -18.39 -2.66 -12.93
C PRO A 275 -18.98 -1.27 -12.62
N TYR A 276 -19.41 -1.01 -11.39
CA TYR A 276 -20.32 0.11 -11.09
C TYR A 276 -19.66 1.50 -11.13
N ILE A 277 -18.39 1.63 -10.72
CA ILE A 277 -17.67 2.92 -10.84
C ILE A 277 -17.43 3.25 -12.31
N VAL A 278 -17.01 2.26 -13.10
CA VAL A 278 -16.80 2.43 -14.55
C VAL A 278 -18.10 2.81 -15.24
N LEU A 279 -19.21 2.18 -14.87
CA LEU A 279 -20.53 2.53 -15.41
C LEU A 279 -20.89 4.00 -15.14
N GLU A 280 -20.67 4.50 -13.92
CA GLU A 280 -20.97 5.91 -13.61
C GLU A 280 -20.06 6.87 -14.37
N ILE A 281 -18.76 6.57 -14.48
CA ILE A 281 -17.83 7.39 -15.30
C ILE A 281 -18.37 7.51 -16.72
N VAL A 282 -18.77 6.39 -17.33
CA VAL A 282 -19.32 6.38 -18.68
C VAL A 282 -20.63 7.15 -18.77
N ARG A 283 -21.54 6.99 -17.82
CA ARG A 283 -22.79 7.76 -17.77
C ARG A 283 -22.54 9.25 -17.78
N GLU A 284 -21.60 9.73 -16.97
CA GLU A 284 -21.28 11.16 -16.94
C GLU A 284 -20.62 11.61 -18.25
N LEU A 285 -19.65 10.88 -18.79
CA LEU A 285 -18.99 11.24 -20.05
C LEU A 285 -19.96 11.25 -21.24
N VAL A 286 -20.84 10.25 -21.35
CA VAL A 286 -21.76 10.14 -22.49
C VAL A 286 -22.99 11.03 -22.30
N ASN A 287 -23.66 10.96 -21.15
CA ASN A 287 -24.96 11.61 -20.97
C ASN A 287 -24.85 13.08 -20.55
N GLU A 288 -23.80 13.46 -19.80
CA GLU A 288 -23.65 14.83 -19.28
C GLU A 288 -22.75 15.69 -20.19
N LEU A 289 -21.78 15.08 -20.89
CA LEU A 289 -20.89 15.80 -21.82
C LEU A 289 -21.18 15.52 -23.30
N GLY A 290 -22.00 14.53 -23.62
CA GLY A 290 -22.30 14.18 -25.02
C GLY A 290 -21.11 13.58 -25.77
N ILE A 291 -20.14 12.99 -25.07
CA ILE A 291 -19.00 12.31 -25.72
C ILE A 291 -19.54 11.08 -26.45
N ALA A 292 -19.10 10.91 -27.71
CA ALA A 292 -19.52 9.77 -28.52
C ALA A 292 -18.98 8.47 -27.92
N GLN A 293 -19.80 7.41 -27.90
CA GLN A 293 -19.41 6.15 -27.25
C GLN A 293 -18.18 5.53 -27.94
N GLU A 294 -18.08 5.67 -29.26
CA GLU A 294 -16.94 5.21 -30.08
C GLU A 294 -15.64 6.00 -29.86
N ASP A 295 -15.69 7.10 -29.11
CA ASP A 295 -14.53 7.86 -28.66
C ASP A 295 -14.03 7.37 -27.28
N ILE A 296 -14.76 6.45 -26.64
CA ILE A 296 -14.43 5.89 -25.32
C ILE A 296 -14.04 4.42 -25.48
N ALA A 297 -12.91 4.06 -24.88
CA ALA A 297 -12.45 2.68 -24.79
C ALA A 297 -12.25 2.27 -23.32
N ILE A 298 -12.49 1.00 -23.01
CA ILE A 298 -12.41 0.46 -21.65
C ILE A 298 -11.63 -0.85 -21.64
N GLY A 299 -10.74 -1.03 -20.68
CA GLY A 299 -10.17 -2.35 -20.38
C GLY A 299 -8.79 -2.30 -19.74
N ASP A 300 -8.20 -3.48 -19.62
CA ASP A 300 -6.85 -3.66 -19.09
C ASP A 300 -5.99 -4.34 -20.18
N PRO A 301 -5.01 -3.63 -20.77
CA PRO A 301 -4.23 -4.15 -21.88
C PRO A 301 -3.40 -5.41 -21.59
N MET A 302 -3.37 -5.91 -20.36
CA MET A 302 -2.68 -7.15 -19.99
C MET A 302 -3.59 -8.39 -19.92
N THR A 303 -4.92 -8.25 -20.03
CA THR A 303 -5.86 -9.35 -19.78
C THR A 303 -7.08 -9.34 -20.71
N HIS A 304 -7.95 -10.34 -20.53
CA HIS A 304 -9.29 -10.36 -21.09
C HIS A 304 -10.18 -9.32 -20.40
N THR A 305 -11.17 -8.77 -21.11
CA THR A 305 -12.29 -8.07 -20.45
C THR A 305 -13.35 -9.07 -20.01
N TYR A 306 -13.48 -9.28 -18.70
CA TYR A 306 -14.38 -10.31 -18.15
C TYR A 306 -15.86 -10.09 -18.49
N GLY A 307 -16.58 -11.20 -18.66
CA GLY A 307 -18.00 -11.25 -19.03
C GLY A 307 -18.90 -10.43 -18.12
N HIS A 308 -18.75 -10.56 -16.81
CA HIS A 308 -19.59 -9.88 -15.83
C HIS A 308 -19.44 -8.35 -15.87
N ASN A 309 -18.25 -7.85 -16.21
CA ASN A 309 -18.00 -6.42 -16.39
C ASN A 309 -18.55 -5.94 -17.73
N TYR A 310 -18.22 -6.65 -18.81
CA TYR A 310 -18.67 -6.33 -20.17
C TYR A 310 -20.19 -6.25 -20.28
N ASP A 311 -20.93 -7.27 -19.82
CA ASP A 311 -22.38 -7.32 -20.01
C ASP A 311 -23.09 -6.12 -19.38
N LEU A 312 -22.62 -5.73 -18.21
CA LEU A 312 -23.21 -4.62 -17.45
C LEU A 312 -22.96 -3.29 -18.17
N TRP A 313 -21.74 -3.06 -18.66
CA TRP A 313 -21.42 -1.84 -19.41
C TRP A 313 -22.08 -1.81 -20.79
N PHE A 314 -21.96 -2.90 -21.55
CA PHE A 314 -22.47 -3.02 -22.92
C PHE A 314 -24.00 -2.87 -22.98
N LYS A 315 -24.72 -3.36 -21.95
CA LYS A 315 -26.18 -3.23 -21.86
C LYS A 315 -26.65 -1.79 -21.94
N GLU A 316 -25.90 -0.83 -21.39
CA GLU A 316 -26.27 0.59 -21.41
C GLU A 316 -25.52 1.36 -22.51
N PHE A 317 -24.26 0.99 -22.78
CA PHE A 317 -23.39 1.70 -23.72
C PHE A 317 -22.78 0.73 -24.74
N PRO A 318 -23.56 0.23 -25.71
CA PRO A 318 -23.10 -0.76 -26.69
C PRO A 318 -22.11 -0.20 -27.73
N GLY A 319 -21.99 1.13 -27.87
CA GLY A 319 -21.10 1.79 -28.81
C GLY A 319 -19.66 1.98 -28.30
N ILE A 320 -19.38 1.63 -27.04
CA ILE A 320 -18.05 1.74 -26.44
C ILE A 320 -17.10 0.67 -26.97
N VAL A 321 -15.82 1.03 -27.07
CA VAL A 321 -14.75 0.10 -27.44
C VAL A 321 -14.29 -0.69 -26.21
N TYR A 322 -14.86 -1.88 -25.99
CA TYR A 322 -14.42 -2.79 -24.93
C TYR A 322 -13.20 -3.59 -25.38
N THR A 323 -12.03 -3.26 -24.85
CA THR A 323 -10.74 -3.82 -25.31
C THR A 323 -10.45 -5.20 -24.74
N ASP A 324 -9.65 -6.01 -25.45
CA ASP A 324 -9.13 -7.29 -24.96
C ASP A 324 -7.76 -7.57 -25.59
N LYS A 325 -6.82 -8.11 -24.80
CA LYS A 325 -5.45 -8.40 -25.26
C LYS A 325 -5.38 -9.60 -26.22
N PHE A 326 -6.28 -10.56 -26.09
CA PHE A 326 -6.10 -11.90 -26.63
C PHE A 326 -7.16 -12.30 -27.66
N SER A 327 -8.31 -11.62 -27.72
CA SER A 327 -9.39 -12.01 -28.63
C SER A 327 -10.35 -10.86 -28.95
N ASP A 328 -10.94 -10.90 -30.13
CA ASP A 328 -12.05 -10.05 -30.61
C ASP A 328 -13.44 -10.70 -30.46
N LYS A 329 -13.54 -11.82 -29.72
CA LYS A 329 -14.81 -12.54 -29.55
C LYS A 329 -15.70 -11.86 -28.52
N TYR A 330 -17.00 -12.20 -28.53
CA TYR A 330 -18.00 -11.71 -27.58
C TYR A 330 -18.08 -10.18 -27.49
N GLY A 331 -17.89 -9.50 -28.63
CA GLY A 331 -17.98 -8.03 -28.72
C GLY A 331 -16.79 -7.27 -28.13
N ARG A 332 -15.67 -7.94 -27.87
CA ARG A 332 -14.40 -7.28 -27.49
C ARG A 332 -13.64 -6.83 -28.73
N THR A 333 -12.80 -5.82 -28.55
CA THR A 333 -11.90 -5.27 -29.56
C THR A 333 -10.47 -5.67 -29.24
N LEU A 334 -9.85 -6.44 -30.14
CA LEU A 334 -8.45 -6.85 -30.00
C LEU A 334 -7.52 -5.63 -30.11
N ILE A 335 -6.71 -5.42 -29.08
CA ILE A 335 -5.66 -4.38 -29.10
C ILE A 335 -4.31 -4.98 -29.51
N THR A 336 -3.47 -4.15 -30.12
CA THR A 336 -2.16 -4.59 -30.64
C THR A 336 -1.03 -3.76 -30.02
N PRO A 337 0.16 -4.36 -29.81
CA PRO A 337 1.34 -3.61 -29.42
C PRO A 337 1.71 -2.52 -30.43
N SER A 338 2.30 -1.43 -29.97
CA SER A 338 2.90 -0.39 -30.81
C SER A 338 4.02 -0.98 -31.69
N GLU A 339 4.24 -0.34 -32.84
CA GLU A 339 5.31 -0.74 -33.77
C GLU A 339 6.69 -0.57 -33.12
N GLU A 340 6.88 0.55 -32.42
CA GLU A 340 8.13 0.92 -31.74
C GLU A 340 7.98 0.95 -30.21
N GLY A 341 9.11 0.95 -29.51
CA GLY A 341 9.14 1.18 -28.06
C GLY A 341 8.77 2.62 -27.74
N LEU A 342 7.75 2.81 -26.90
CA LEU A 342 7.17 4.11 -26.55
C LEU A 342 7.52 4.57 -25.14
N LEU A 343 7.93 3.64 -24.28
CA LEU A 343 8.36 3.91 -22.91
C LEU A 343 9.83 3.51 -22.75
N PHE A 344 10.66 4.45 -22.27
CA PHE A 344 12.09 4.24 -22.09
C PHE A 344 12.42 4.15 -20.61
N TYR A 345 12.85 2.99 -20.12
CA TYR A 345 13.22 2.87 -18.70
C TYR A 345 14.50 3.64 -18.40
N SER A 346 14.49 4.45 -17.35
CA SER A 346 15.58 5.40 -17.06
C SER A 346 16.86 4.74 -16.53
N ASN A 347 16.82 3.43 -16.30
CA ASN A 347 17.99 2.58 -16.07
C ASN A 347 18.63 2.03 -17.36
N LYS A 348 18.20 2.51 -18.53
CA LYS A 348 18.71 2.13 -19.86
C LYS A 348 18.42 0.67 -20.26
N SER A 349 17.36 0.09 -19.71
CA SER A 349 16.82 -1.19 -20.23
C SER A 349 16.19 -0.98 -21.61
N THR A 350 15.92 -2.09 -22.32
CA THR A 350 15.24 -2.06 -23.62
C THR A 350 13.93 -1.25 -23.54
N PRO A 351 13.67 -0.37 -24.53
CA PRO A 351 12.40 0.34 -24.63
C PRO A 351 11.21 -0.61 -24.62
N GLU A 352 10.15 -0.23 -23.94
CA GLU A 352 8.92 -0.99 -23.79
C GLU A 352 7.88 -0.53 -24.80
N LYS A 353 7.24 -1.52 -25.43
CA LYS A 353 6.09 -1.28 -26.29
C LYS A 353 4.84 -1.09 -25.44
N LEU A 354 3.96 -0.21 -25.88
CA LEU A 354 2.63 -0.05 -25.30
C LEU A 354 1.60 -0.63 -26.26
N TYR A 355 0.31 -0.37 -26.04
CA TYR A 355 -0.75 -0.80 -26.96
C TYR A 355 -1.29 0.38 -27.75
N ASN A 356 -1.71 0.11 -28.99
CA ASN A 356 -2.29 1.08 -29.91
C ASN A 356 -3.41 1.92 -29.27
N ILE A 357 -4.24 1.34 -28.41
CA ILE A 357 -5.32 2.07 -27.73
C ILE A 357 -4.80 3.17 -26.80
N MET A 358 -3.66 2.94 -26.13
CA MET A 358 -3.02 3.95 -25.25
C MET A 358 -2.16 4.93 -26.04
N GLU A 359 -1.49 4.45 -27.09
CA GLU A 359 -0.71 5.30 -28.01
C GLU A 359 -1.59 6.38 -28.66
N ASN A 360 -2.81 6.01 -29.05
CA ASN A 360 -3.76 6.88 -29.74
C ASN A 360 -4.74 7.62 -28.81
N ALA A 361 -4.65 7.44 -27.48
CA ALA A 361 -5.56 8.10 -26.55
C ALA A 361 -5.15 9.56 -26.29
N ASP A 362 -6.10 10.48 -26.40
CA ASP A 362 -5.90 11.88 -25.99
C ASP A 362 -5.94 12.04 -24.47
N TYR A 363 -6.73 11.19 -23.80
CA TYR A 363 -6.90 11.19 -22.35
C TYR A 363 -6.96 9.77 -21.80
N LEU A 364 -6.27 9.54 -20.67
CA LEU A 364 -6.50 8.36 -19.85
C LEU A 364 -7.34 8.72 -18.62
N ILE A 365 -8.18 7.78 -18.22
CA ILE A 365 -8.73 7.70 -16.87
C ILE A 365 -8.15 6.44 -16.23
N ASN A 366 -7.35 6.59 -15.17
CA ASN A 366 -6.67 5.46 -14.53
C ASN A 366 -7.42 5.05 -13.27
N LEU A 367 -8.14 3.94 -13.33
CA LEU A 367 -8.90 3.36 -12.23
C LEU A 367 -8.15 2.14 -11.67
N ALA A 368 -7.52 2.34 -10.52
CA ALA A 368 -6.84 1.30 -9.77
C ALA A 368 -7.69 0.78 -8.60
N HIS A 369 -7.17 -0.19 -7.86
CA HIS A 369 -7.84 -0.79 -6.71
C HIS A 369 -7.03 -0.57 -5.42
N LEU A 370 -7.68 -0.29 -4.29
CA LEU A 370 -7.00 -0.14 -2.99
C LEU A 370 -6.58 -1.51 -2.46
N LYS A 371 -5.32 -1.91 -2.62
CA LYS A 371 -4.83 -3.18 -2.08
C LYS A 371 -3.32 -3.21 -1.76
N PRO A 372 -2.91 -4.00 -0.74
CA PRO A 372 -1.53 -4.43 -0.57
C PRO A 372 -1.00 -5.23 -1.77
N HIS A 373 0.32 -5.35 -1.86
CA HIS A 373 0.98 -6.18 -2.86
C HIS A 373 2.26 -6.81 -2.29
N LEU A 374 2.47 -8.11 -2.53
CA LEU A 374 3.64 -8.84 -2.01
C LEU A 374 4.98 -8.35 -2.55
N SER A 375 5.03 -7.73 -3.72
CA SER A 375 6.28 -7.25 -4.29
C SER A 375 6.49 -5.75 -4.15
N ALA A 376 5.42 -4.98 -4.35
CA ALA A 376 5.48 -3.52 -4.32
C ALA A 376 5.19 -2.92 -2.93
N GLY A 377 4.73 -3.71 -1.96
CA GLY A 377 4.14 -3.23 -0.72
C GLY A 377 2.67 -2.84 -0.91
N ILE A 378 2.39 -2.01 -1.92
CA ILE A 378 1.04 -1.56 -2.30
C ILE A 378 0.80 -1.68 -3.81
N SER A 379 -0.46 -1.75 -4.21
CA SER A 379 -0.89 -1.66 -5.60
C SER A 379 -1.95 -0.58 -5.71
N LEU A 380 -1.65 0.47 -6.49
CA LEU A 380 -2.50 1.62 -6.75
C LEU A 380 -2.33 2.04 -8.23
N THR A 381 -2.49 3.31 -8.58
CA THR A 381 -2.48 3.83 -9.96
C THR A 381 -1.15 3.65 -10.69
N ALA A 382 -0.01 3.81 -10.00
CA ALA A 382 1.31 3.60 -10.57
C ALA A 382 1.55 2.11 -10.90
N LYS A 383 1.15 1.22 -9.98
CA LYS A 383 1.25 -0.24 -10.20
C LYS A 383 0.27 -0.73 -11.26
N ASN A 384 -0.89 -0.06 -11.43
CA ASN A 384 -1.88 -0.41 -12.43
C ASN A 384 -1.31 -0.37 -13.87
N HIS A 385 -0.30 0.48 -14.11
CA HIS A 385 0.41 0.56 -15.39
C HIS A 385 1.35 -0.61 -15.69
N PHE A 386 1.56 -1.55 -14.75
CA PHE A 386 2.11 -2.86 -15.13
C PHE A 386 1.18 -3.60 -16.09
N GLY A 387 -0.12 -3.29 -16.10
CA GLY A 387 -1.07 -3.77 -17.09
C GLY A 387 -1.00 -3.06 -18.43
N SER A 388 -0.18 -2.00 -18.57
CA SER A 388 -0.08 -1.19 -19.78
C SER A 388 1.06 -1.61 -20.71
N ILE A 389 1.98 -2.45 -20.25
CA ILE A 389 3.14 -2.87 -21.04
C ILE A 389 2.78 -4.01 -22.00
N ALA A 390 3.34 -3.99 -23.21
CA ALA A 390 3.04 -4.99 -24.24
C ALA A 390 3.92 -6.24 -24.13
N SER A 391 4.99 -6.20 -23.34
CA SER A 391 5.73 -7.40 -22.93
C SER A 391 4.77 -8.51 -22.45
N PRO A 392 5.05 -9.80 -22.77
CA PRO A 392 4.15 -10.91 -22.41
C PRO A 392 3.83 -10.99 -20.92
N THR A 393 4.79 -10.55 -20.08
CA THR A 393 4.62 -10.42 -18.62
C THR A 393 5.36 -9.18 -18.11
N ALA A 394 4.89 -8.64 -16.98
CA ALA A 394 5.58 -7.59 -16.23
C ALA A 394 6.69 -8.12 -15.29
N ASN A 395 7.11 -9.38 -15.41
CA ASN A 395 8.10 -9.98 -14.51
C ASN A 395 9.44 -9.23 -14.53
N HIS A 396 9.84 -8.71 -15.68
CA HIS A 396 11.07 -7.95 -15.83
C HIS A 396 11.05 -6.61 -15.08
N LEU A 397 9.87 -6.13 -14.65
CA LEU A 397 9.73 -4.93 -13.82
C LEU A 397 9.84 -5.22 -12.32
N HIS A 398 9.59 -6.46 -11.90
CA HIS A 398 9.55 -6.83 -10.48
C HIS A 398 10.91 -6.66 -9.78
N LYS A 399 12.02 -6.76 -10.52
CA LYS A 399 13.38 -6.51 -10.01
C LYS A 399 13.60 -5.08 -9.48
N TYR A 400 12.69 -4.15 -9.73
CA TYR A 400 12.77 -2.76 -9.28
C TYR A 400 11.76 -2.42 -8.16
N LEU A 401 11.02 -3.43 -7.67
CA LEU A 401 10.10 -3.30 -6.55
C LEU A 401 10.80 -3.55 -5.21
N ILE A 402 10.05 -3.59 -4.10
CA ILE A 402 10.58 -3.81 -2.74
C ILE A 402 11.04 -5.26 -2.54
N VAL A 403 10.29 -6.21 -3.11
CA VAL A 403 10.68 -7.62 -3.24
C VAL A 403 10.95 -7.91 -4.71
N THR A 404 12.20 -8.19 -5.06
CA THR A 404 12.57 -8.51 -6.43
C THR A 404 12.10 -9.92 -6.83
N ARG A 405 12.12 -10.85 -5.89
CA ARG A 405 11.65 -12.24 -6.07
C ARG A 405 11.28 -12.87 -4.72
N GLY A 406 10.25 -13.71 -4.73
CA GLY A 406 9.81 -14.43 -3.52
C GLY A 406 8.92 -13.56 -2.64
N SER A 407 9.11 -13.64 -1.32
CA SER A 407 8.22 -13.02 -0.33
C SER A 407 8.93 -12.14 0.71
N LYS A 408 10.26 -11.99 0.60
CA LYS A 408 11.06 -11.23 1.56
C LYS A 408 11.60 -9.96 0.89
N PRO A 409 11.44 -8.78 1.53
CA PRO A 409 12.06 -7.57 1.04
C PRO A 409 13.58 -7.72 0.92
N ASP A 410 14.10 -7.43 -0.25
CA ASP A 410 15.52 -7.48 -0.61
C ASP A 410 15.97 -6.19 -1.32
N ASN A 411 15.02 -5.31 -1.64
CA ASN A 411 15.25 -4.03 -2.28
C ASN A 411 14.57 -2.86 -1.55
N GLU A 412 14.61 -2.90 -0.21
CA GLU A 412 14.09 -1.88 0.72
C GLU A 412 14.92 -0.58 0.75
N GLY A 413 14.33 0.47 1.29
CA GLY A 413 14.95 1.76 1.54
C GLY A 413 14.82 2.76 0.39
N TYR A 414 15.47 3.90 0.56
CA TYR A 414 15.34 5.08 -0.30
C TYR A 414 16.51 5.27 -1.26
N ASN A 415 16.31 6.11 -2.27
CA ASN A 415 17.28 6.43 -3.33
C ASN A 415 17.66 5.18 -4.12
N LYS A 416 16.66 4.39 -4.50
CA LYS A 416 16.81 3.24 -5.39
C LYS A 416 16.02 3.48 -6.66
N TYR A 417 16.49 2.97 -7.79
CA TYR A 417 15.71 3.12 -9.01
C TYR A 417 14.34 2.44 -8.85
N ARG A 418 13.28 3.25 -8.88
CA ARG A 418 11.89 2.80 -8.84
C ARG A 418 11.27 2.97 -10.21
N VAL A 419 10.85 1.86 -10.82
CA VAL A 419 10.27 1.87 -12.16
C VAL A 419 8.91 2.55 -12.25
N PHE A 420 8.21 2.71 -11.12
CA PHE A 420 6.96 3.46 -11.08
C PHE A 420 7.12 4.91 -11.53
N VAL A 421 8.27 5.53 -11.26
CA VAL A 421 8.52 6.93 -11.66
C VAL A 421 8.53 7.08 -13.19
N ASP A 422 9.07 6.10 -13.93
CA ASP A 422 9.00 6.08 -15.39
C ASP A 422 7.56 5.90 -15.89
N LEU A 423 6.78 5.00 -15.27
CA LEU A 423 5.38 4.77 -15.63
C LEU A 423 4.51 6.01 -15.36
N MET A 424 4.71 6.65 -14.21
CA MET A 424 4.03 7.89 -13.81
C MET A 424 4.43 9.08 -14.69
N GLY A 425 5.69 9.09 -15.15
CA GLY A 425 6.27 10.18 -15.94
C GLY A 425 6.11 10.03 -17.45
N SER A 426 5.65 8.90 -17.97
CA SER A 426 5.50 8.70 -19.42
C SER A 426 4.39 9.56 -20.01
N LYS A 427 4.64 10.18 -21.18
CA LYS A 427 3.65 10.97 -21.94
C LYS A 427 2.45 10.17 -22.44
N TYR A 428 2.54 8.84 -22.46
CA TYR A 428 1.45 7.94 -22.88
C TYR A 428 0.67 7.37 -21.69
N LEU A 429 1.26 7.38 -20.48
CA LEU A 429 0.69 6.77 -19.28
C LEU A 429 0.35 7.83 -18.24
N GLY A 430 1.15 7.98 -17.18
CA GLY A 430 0.83 8.87 -16.07
C GLY A 430 0.63 10.32 -16.52
N LYS A 431 1.48 10.90 -17.37
CA LYS A 431 1.28 12.28 -17.87
C LYS A 431 0.15 12.42 -18.90
N ASN A 432 -0.41 11.31 -19.38
CA ASN A 432 -1.61 11.32 -20.22
C ASN A 432 -2.91 11.13 -19.43
N THR A 433 -2.83 10.97 -18.11
CA THR A 433 -3.99 10.67 -17.28
C THR A 433 -4.68 11.95 -16.81
N LEU A 434 -5.91 12.13 -17.27
CA LEU A 434 -6.81 13.25 -16.94
C LEU A 434 -7.31 13.18 -15.49
N LEU A 435 -7.65 11.96 -15.04
CA LEU A 435 -8.23 11.69 -13.74
C LEU A 435 -7.69 10.37 -13.19
N TYR A 436 -7.19 10.41 -11.96
CA TYR A 436 -6.73 9.23 -11.23
C TYR A 436 -7.78 8.84 -10.19
N LEU A 437 -8.11 7.54 -10.15
CA LEU A 437 -9.10 6.99 -9.24
C LEU A 437 -8.57 5.72 -8.57
N VAL A 438 -9.02 5.51 -7.34
CA VAL A 438 -8.85 4.25 -6.61
C VAL A 438 -10.22 3.75 -6.17
N ASP A 439 -10.63 2.61 -6.72
CA ASP A 439 -11.76 1.81 -6.24
C ASP A 439 -11.39 1.19 -4.89
N ALA A 440 -12.16 1.55 -3.88
CA ALA A 440 -12.06 1.02 -2.54
C ALA A 440 -13.45 0.64 -2.01
N LEU A 441 -14.39 0.23 -2.87
CA LEU A 441 -15.67 -0.30 -2.40
C LEU A 441 -15.42 -1.58 -1.59
N PHE A 442 -14.71 -2.52 -2.19
CA PHE A 442 -14.22 -3.74 -1.55
C PHE A 442 -12.69 -3.73 -1.59
N ALA A 443 -11.99 -3.24 -0.56
CA ALA A 443 -10.53 -3.17 -0.58
C ALA A 443 -9.87 -4.55 -0.48
N GLY A 444 -8.71 -4.71 -1.12
CA GLY A 444 -8.06 -6.00 -1.28
C GLY A 444 -7.41 -6.55 0.00
N GLY A 445 -7.27 -7.88 0.03
CA GLY A 445 -6.55 -8.62 1.06
C GLY A 445 -5.02 -8.48 1.00
N SER A 446 -4.30 -9.30 1.76
CA SER A 446 -2.86 -9.09 2.07
C SER A 446 -1.91 -9.15 0.88
N SER A 447 -2.39 -9.53 -0.30
CA SER A 447 -1.62 -9.58 -1.53
C SER A 447 -2.49 -9.35 -2.75
N GLU A 448 -1.83 -9.07 -3.87
CA GLU A 448 -2.48 -8.71 -5.13
C GLU A 448 -3.47 -9.77 -5.63
N THR A 449 -3.20 -11.06 -5.36
CA THR A 449 -4.02 -12.22 -5.78
C THR A 449 -5.17 -12.57 -4.84
N LYS A 450 -5.30 -11.91 -3.68
CA LYS A 450 -6.33 -12.23 -2.70
C LYS A 450 -7.61 -11.44 -2.93
N GLY A 451 -8.72 -12.03 -2.50
CA GLY A 451 -10.00 -11.38 -2.48
C GLY A 451 -10.08 -10.28 -1.41
N PRO A 452 -11.18 -9.52 -1.42
CA PRO A 452 -11.31 -8.39 -0.53
C PRO A 452 -11.44 -8.85 0.91
N VAL A 453 -11.06 -7.95 1.83
CA VAL A 453 -11.24 -8.14 3.27
C VAL A 453 -11.90 -6.90 3.86
N LYS A 454 -12.59 -7.08 4.97
CA LYS A 454 -13.12 -5.99 5.78
C LYS A 454 -11.99 -5.30 6.53
N TYR A 455 -11.98 -3.98 6.52
CA TYR A 455 -10.90 -3.17 7.12
C TYR A 455 -11.31 -2.71 8.51
N PHE A 456 -10.37 -2.71 9.46
CA PHE A 456 -10.63 -2.34 10.86
C PHE A 456 -10.56 -0.84 11.10
N MET A 457 -9.77 -0.10 10.32
CA MET A 457 -9.57 1.33 10.57
C MET A 457 -10.88 2.12 10.45
N PRO A 458 -11.15 3.12 11.32
CA PRO A 458 -12.31 3.96 11.18
C PRO A 458 -12.27 4.78 9.88
N PRO A 459 -13.43 4.95 9.19
CA PRO A 459 -14.79 4.63 9.62
C PRO A 459 -15.27 3.21 9.26
N PHE A 460 -14.43 2.36 8.67
CA PHE A 460 -14.83 1.04 8.17
C PHE A 460 -15.22 0.09 9.31
N ASN A 461 -14.50 0.12 10.43
CA ASN A 461 -14.89 -0.56 11.67
C ASN A 461 -15.25 -2.05 11.48
N ASN A 462 -14.40 -2.80 10.78
CA ASN A 462 -14.62 -4.19 10.39
C ASN A 462 -15.80 -4.34 9.41
N ASP A 463 -15.84 -3.47 8.41
CA ASP A 463 -16.72 -3.54 7.26
C ASP A 463 -15.93 -3.35 5.95
N TRP A 464 -16.59 -3.46 4.81
CA TRP A 464 -16.01 -3.10 3.52
C TRP A 464 -15.60 -1.62 3.50
N CYS A 465 -14.59 -1.30 2.68
CA CYS A 465 -14.06 0.06 2.65
C CYS A 465 -15.07 1.06 2.11
N ASN A 466 -16.05 0.66 1.29
CA ASN A 466 -17.20 1.50 0.92
C ASN A 466 -16.79 2.87 0.35
N SER A 467 -15.63 2.94 -0.32
CA SER A 467 -14.96 4.20 -0.63
C SER A 467 -14.56 4.36 -2.09
N ILE A 468 -14.45 5.62 -2.52
CA ILE A 468 -13.81 6.04 -3.78
C ILE A 468 -12.82 7.15 -3.46
N PHE A 469 -11.62 7.08 -4.04
CA PHE A 469 -10.65 8.18 -3.98
C PHE A 469 -10.39 8.73 -5.38
N ILE A 470 -10.38 10.07 -5.54
CA ILE A 470 -10.10 10.71 -6.82
C ILE A 470 -9.17 11.94 -6.69
N SER A 471 -8.39 12.20 -7.73
CA SER A 471 -7.45 13.33 -7.81
C SER A 471 -7.02 13.63 -9.25
N GLN A 472 -6.54 14.86 -9.50
CA GLN A 472 -5.71 15.19 -10.67
C GLN A 472 -4.19 15.22 -10.36
N ASP A 473 -3.82 15.06 -9.10
CA ASP A 473 -2.43 14.89 -8.65
C ASP A 473 -2.19 13.42 -8.29
N GLN A 474 -1.45 12.71 -9.15
CA GLN A 474 -1.15 11.29 -8.97
C GLN A 474 -0.32 11.00 -7.72
N VAL A 475 0.65 11.85 -7.39
CA VAL A 475 1.52 11.63 -6.23
C VAL A 475 0.70 11.84 -4.96
N ALA A 476 -0.14 12.87 -4.90
CA ALA A 476 -1.02 13.12 -3.76
C ALA A 476 -2.00 11.97 -3.53
N LEU A 477 -2.65 11.45 -4.59
CA LEU A 477 -3.59 10.33 -4.49
C LEU A 477 -2.90 9.07 -3.96
N GLU A 478 -1.74 8.71 -4.53
CA GLU A 478 -0.95 7.57 -4.07
C GLU A 478 -0.54 7.73 -2.60
N SER A 479 -0.12 8.94 -2.19
CA SER A 479 0.27 9.23 -0.80
C SER A 479 -0.88 9.02 0.18
N VAL A 480 -2.07 9.52 -0.17
CA VAL A 480 -3.27 9.33 0.66
C VAL A 480 -3.63 7.86 0.77
N CYS A 481 -3.78 7.16 -0.36
CA CYS A 481 -4.13 5.74 -0.34
C CYS A 481 -3.06 4.88 0.34
N TYR A 482 -1.78 5.26 0.25
CA TYR A 482 -0.69 4.63 0.99
C TYR A 482 -0.87 4.75 2.50
N ASP A 483 -1.23 5.94 3.00
CA ASP A 483 -1.48 6.18 4.41
C ASP A 483 -2.67 5.35 4.96
N PHE A 484 -3.72 5.14 4.15
CA PHE A 484 -4.79 4.19 4.47
C PHE A 484 -4.26 2.75 4.56
N LEU A 485 -3.56 2.27 3.54
CA LEU A 485 -3.05 0.90 3.50
C LEU A 485 -2.06 0.61 4.63
N ARG A 486 -1.13 1.53 4.94
CA ARG A 486 -0.16 1.31 6.03
C ARG A 486 -0.80 1.38 7.41
N THR A 487 -1.93 2.06 7.55
CA THR A 487 -2.68 2.12 8.80
C THR A 487 -3.45 0.85 9.05
N GLU A 488 -4.09 0.32 8.00
CA GLU A 488 -4.80 -0.96 8.06
C GLU A 488 -3.82 -2.13 8.25
N TRP A 489 -2.79 -2.20 7.42
CA TRP A 489 -1.83 -3.30 7.37
C TRP A 489 -0.58 -2.97 8.18
N ASN A 490 -0.79 -2.77 9.48
CA ASN A 490 0.23 -2.33 10.45
C ASN A 490 0.87 -3.46 11.28
N GLY A 491 0.52 -4.72 10.99
CA GLY A 491 0.97 -5.92 11.70
C GLY A 491 0.16 -6.28 12.96
N VAL A 492 -0.68 -5.36 13.45
CA VAL A 492 -1.56 -5.55 14.62
C VAL A 492 -2.91 -6.12 14.23
N ASN A 493 -3.51 -5.61 13.16
CA ASN A 493 -4.79 -6.10 12.64
C ASN A 493 -4.70 -7.58 12.22
N LYS A 494 -5.85 -8.26 12.27
CA LYS A 494 -6.00 -9.69 11.96
C LYS A 494 -7.17 -9.90 11.02
N HIS A 495 -6.90 -9.75 9.74
CA HIS A 495 -7.85 -9.97 8.66
C HIS A 495 -8.18 -11.46 8.48
N ASP A 496 -9.29 -11.74 7.80
CA ASP A 496 -9.71 -13.10 7.46
C ASP A 496 -8.55 -13.91 6.86
N ALA A 497 -8.23 -15.02 7.51
CA ALA A 497 -7.16 -15.93 7.13
C ALA A 497 -7.30 -16.49 5.70
N SER A 498 -8.50 -16.50 5.12
CA SER A 498 -8.71 -16.92 3.73
C SER A 498 -8.02 -15.99 2.71
N ASN A 499 -7.98 -14.69 3.03
CA ASN A 499 -7.46 -13.62 2.17
C ASN A 499 -6.26 -12.90 2.79
N ASN A 500 -5.60 -13.53 3.76
CA ASN A 500 -4.53 -12.95 4.54
C ASN A 500 -3.33 -13.90 4.71
N SER A 501 -2.15 -13.40 4.37
CA SER A 501 -0.85 -14.08 4.50
C SER A 501 0.24 -13.21 5.12
N ASN A 502 0.12 -11.88 5.03
CA ASN A 502 1.04 -10.93 5.65
C ASN A 502 0.31 -9.63 6.03
N GLU A 503 0.46 -9.23 7.29
CA GLU A 503 -0.25 -8.09 7.86
C GLU A 503 0.52 -6.76 7.80
N SER A 504 1.66 -6.71 7.11
CA SER A 504 2.62 -5.60 7.25
C SER A 504 3.28 -5.09 5.97
N ASN A 505 2.93 -5.62 4.79
CA ASN A 505 3.62 -5.27 3.53
C ASN A 505 3.69 -3.77 3.23
N PRO A 506 2.61 -2.98 3.44
CA PRO A 506 2.69 -1.53 3.21
C PRO A 506 3.67 -0.81 4.16
N ASN A 507 4.04 -1.43 5.29
CA ASN A 507 5.01 -0.88 6.23
C ASN A 507 6.45 -1.39 6.02
N TRP A 508 6.75 -2.08 4.91
CA TRP A 508 8.15 -2.34 4.54
C TRP A 508 8.89 -1.04 4.26
N TYR A 509 10.20 -1.04 4.48
CA TYR A 509 10.99 0.17 4.42
C TYR A 509 11.18 0.64 2.97
N GLY A 510 10.80 1.90 2.69
CA GLY A 510 10.94 2.53 1.37
C GLY A 510 9.87 2.15 0.33
N VAL A 511 8.70 1.67 0.76
CA VAL A 511 7.54 1.41 -0.13
C VAL A 511 7.16 2.66 -0.94
N ASP A 512 7.27 3.83 -0.32
CA ASP A 512 6.99 5.19 -0.81
C ASP A 512 8.20 5.88 -1.46
N ASP A 513 9.34 5.20 -1.64
CA ASP A 513 10.54 5.78 -2.27
C ASP A 513 10.26 6.29 -3.70
N TYR A 514 9.33 5.65 -4.42
CA TYR A 514 8.91 6.15 -5.73
C TYR A 514 8.11 7.45 -5.65
N LEU A 515 7.37 7.69 -4.57
CA LEU A 515 6.64 8.94 -4.35
C LEU A 515 7.62 10.07 -4.03
N HIS A 516 8.67 9.77 -3.27
CA HIS A 516 9.76 10.72 -3.01
C HIS A 516 10.43 11.18 -4.32
N GLN A 517 10.72 10.22 -5.21
CA GLN A 517 11.38 10.46 -6.49
C GLN A 517 10.46 11.11 -7.53
N ALA A 518 9.17 10.78 -7.54
CA ALA A 518 8.17 11.40 -8.41
C ALA A 518 7.85 12.84 -7.98
N ALA A 519 7.88 13.11 -6.67
CA ALA A 519 7.64 14.45 -6.13
C ALA A 519 8.82 15.40 -6.38
N ASP A 520 10.04 14.97 -6.13
CA ASP A 520 11.23 15.84 -6.19
C ASP A 520 12.47 15.12 -6.77
N PRO A 521 13.04 15.64 -7.89
CA PRO A 521 14.29 15.14 -8.46
C PRO A 521 15.49 15.07 -7.51
N ALA A 522 15.48 15.84 -6.41
CA ALA A 522 16.52 15.77 -5.38
C ALA A 522 16.61 14.38 -4.70
N ASN A 523 15.56 13.57 -4.78
CA ASN A 523 15.52 12.21 -4.23
C ASN A 523 15.93 11.12 -5.23
N TRP A 524 16.36 11.49 -6.44
CA TRP A 524 16.74 10.49 -7.44
C TRP A 524 18.02 9.73 -7.05
N PRO A 525 18.06 8.41 -7.30
CA PRO A 525 19.27 7.62 -7.11
C PRO A 525 20.45 8.16 -7.93
N ALA A 526 21.65 8.05 -7.39
CA ALA A 526 22.87 8.45 -8.10
C ALA A 526 22.98 7.73 -9.46
N GLY A 527 23.27 8.50 -10.51
CA GLY A 527 23.43 7.98 -11.88
C GLY A 527 22.13 7.69 -12.63
N ILE A 528 20.97 7.96 -12.02
CA ILE A 528 19.66 7.85 -12.68
C ILE A 528 19.13 9.25 -12.97
N ILE A 529 18.63 9.42 -14.18
CA ILE A 529 17.92 10.62 -14.63
C ILE A 529 16.62 10.12 -15.26
N TYR A 530 15.49 10.48 -14.68
CA TYR A 530 14.21 10.03 -15.19
C TYR A 530 13.83 10.79 -16.47
N ASP A 531 13.76 10.09 -17.61
CA ASP A 531 13.30 10.61 -18.92
C ASP A 531 12.58 9.48 -19.70
N PRO A 532 11.36 9.11 -19.27
CA PRO A 532 10.63 7.96 -19.81
C PRO A 532 10.19 8.13 -21.27
N ASP A 533 10.31 9.34 -21.80
CA ASP A 533 9.97 9.68 -23.18
C ASP A 533 11.20 9.75 -24.10
N ASN A 534 12.42 9.53 -23.55
CA ASN A 534 13.71 9.69 -24.22
C ASN A 534 13.79 11.02 -25.01
N SER A 535 13.31 12.08 -24.36
CA SER A 535 13.12 13.40 -24.97
C SER A 535 14.35 14.31 -24.83
N GLY A 536 15.32 13.89 -24.01
CA GLY A 536 16.43 14.71 -23.54
C GLY A 536 16.04 15.70 -22.44
N LYS A 537 14.79 15.68 -21.97
CA LYS A 537 14.27 16.55 -20.91
C LYS A 537 13.89 15.71 -19.70
N PRO A 538 14.70 15.73 -18.62
CA PRO A 538 14.39 15.02 -17.40
C PRO A 538 13.04 15.44 -16.82
N LEU A 539 12.39 14.52 -16.11
CA LEU A 539 11.16 14.79 -15.39
C LEU A 539 11.35 15.92 -14.37
N GLY A 540 10.33 16.76 -14.25
CA GLY A 540 10.15 17.60 -13.08
C GLY A 540 9.31 16.88 -12.02
N SER A 541 8.77 17.64 -11.08
CA SER A 541 7.79 17.13 -10.13
C SER A 541 6.51 16.65 -10.84
N LEU A 542 6.03 15.46 -10.48
CA LEU A 542 4.78 14.87 -10.95
C LEU A 542 3.60 15.12 -10.00
N GLY A 543 3.84 15.77 -8.86
CA GLY A 543 2.86 15.97 -7.79
C GLY A 543 3.51 16.26 -6.44
N VAL A 544 2.68 16.33 -5.40
CA VAL A 544 3.14 16.56 -4.02
C VAL A 544 3.06 15.27 -3.19
N HIS A 545 4.08 15.03 -2.37
CA HIS A 545 4.12 13.93 -1.41
C HIS A 545 4.22 14.48 0.03
N GLU A 546 3.50 13.85 0.95
CA GLU A 546 3.65 13.93 2.40
C GLU A 546 2.75 12.88 3.05
N HIS A 547 2.91 12.73 4.37
CA HIS A 547 2.03 11.94 5.22
C HIS A 547 1.09 12.81 6.07
N TRP A 548 -0.07 12.27 6.41
CA TRP A 548 -0.99 12.94 7.34
C TRP A 548 -0.38 13.07 8.75
N ASN A 549 -1.03 13.85 9.62
CA ASN A 549 -0.64 13.99 11.02
C ASN A 549 -0.78 12.69 11.83
N ASP A 550 -1.94 12.05 11.74
CA ASP A 550 -2.28 10.84 12.47
C ASP A 550 -3.47 10.11 11.81
N PRO A 551 -3.62 8.77 12.00
CA PRO A 551 -4.65 7.99 11.33
C PRO A 551 -6.08 8.26 11.84
N VAL A 552 -6.25 9.00 12.93
CA VAL A 552 -7.57 9.38 13.45
C VAL A 552 -8.06 10.62 12.73
N ARG A 553 -7.27 11.69 12.72
CA ARG A 553 -7.65 12.98 12.13
C ARG A 553 -7.43 13.05 10.62
N LYS A 554 -6.43 12.33 10.10
CA LYS A 554 -6.10 12.22 8.66
C LYS A 554 -5.87 13.59 8.00
N GLN A 555 -5.28 14.54 8.71
CA GLN A 555 -5.05 15.90 8.18
C GLN A 555 -3.67 16.01 7.53
N TYR A 556 -3.65 16.54 6.32
CA TYR A 556 -2.44 16.91 5.60
C TYR A 556 -2.11 18.40 5.76
N SER A 557 -0.98 18.86 5.21
CA SER A 557 -0.50 20.22 5.44
C SER A 557 -1.51 21.30 5.07
N ARG A 558 -2.24 21.15 3.95
CA ARG A 558 -3.27 22.12 3.57
C ARG A 558 -4.50 22.05 4.48
N ASN A 559 -4.86 20.87 5.00
CA ASN A 559 -5.93 20.76 6.00
C ASN A 559 -5.58 21.52 7.30
N LEU A 560 -4.29 21.71 7.57
CA LEU A 560 -3.76 22.48 8.71
C LEU A 560 -3.52 23.96 8.39
N GLY A 561 -3.99 24.45 7.24
CA GLY A 561 -3.90 25.87 6.85
C GLY A 561 -2.57 26.27 6.20
N ARG A 562 -1.71 25.31 5.81
CA ARG A 562 -0.50 25.62 5.04
C ARG A 562 -0.84 25.90 3.57
N SER A 563 -0.02 26.72 2.92
CA SER A 563 -0.22 27.15 1.53
C SER A 563 0.12 26.07 0.49
N THR A 564 0.86 25.03 0.86
CA THR A 564 1.26 23.91 -0.01
C THR A 564 1.14 22.59 0.74
N GLY A 565 1.15 21.49 -0.02
CA GLY A 565 0.91 20.13 0.48
C GLY A 565 -0.35 19.51 -0.10
N ILE A 566 -0.70 18.37 0.45
CA ILE A 566 -1.93 17.64 0.17
C ILE A 566 -3.10 18.29 0.92
N GLU A 567 -4.26 18.34 0.26
CA GLU A 567 -5.55 18.64 0.87
C GLU A 567 -6.45 17.41 0.72
N LEU A 568 -6.70 16.69 1.81
CA LEU A 568 -7.67 15.61 1.81
C LEU A 568 -9.06 16.18 2.14
N ILE A 569 -10.01 16.02 1.23
CA ILE A 569 -11.43 16.32 1.45
C ILE A 569 -12.16 15.01 1.61
N SER A 570 -13.01 14.90 2.64
CA SER A 570 -13.88 13.73 2.81
C SER A 570 -15.34 14.03 2.47
N ILE A 571 -16.05 12.99 2.06
CA ILE A 571 -17.51 12.93 2.01
C ILE A 571 -17.91 11.69 2.85
N PRO A 572 -18.63 11.85 3.97
CA PRO A 572 -19.04 13.11 4.60
C PRO A 572 -17.85 13.95 5.12
N GLU A 573 -18.05 15.25 5.29
CA GLU A 573 -16.98 16.23 5.57
C GLU A 573 -16.30 16.07 6.94
N ASN A 574 -16.88 15.27 7.84
CA ASN A 574 -16.38 15.08 9.20
C ASN A 574 -15.37 13.94 9.35
N LEU A 575 -15.09 13.16 8.28
CA LEU A 575 -14.12 12.06 8.37
C LEU A 575 -12.66 12.55 8.46
N VAL A 576 -12.34 13.67 7.82
CA VAL A 576 -11.10 14.42 8.10
C VAL A 576 -11.39 15.42 9.22
N MET A 577 -10.99 15.07 10.44
CA MET A 577 -11.35 15.83 11.62
C MET A 577 -10.63 17.18 11.62
N LYS A 578 -11.37 18.28 11.70
CA LYS A 578 -10.78 19.61 11.87
C LYS A 578 -10.10 19.71 13.24
N SER A 579 -9.01 20.45 13.28
CA SER A 579 -8.40 20.89 14.54
C SER A 579 -9.39 21.81 15.24
N ASN A 580 -9.77 21.49 16.48
CA ASN A 580 -10.51 22.43 17.34
C ASN A 580 -9.66 23.65 17.67
#